data_AF-A0A822D2W2-F1
#
_entry.id   AF-A0A822D2W2-F1
#
_cell.length_a   1.000
_cell.length_b   1.000
_cell.length_c   1.000
_cell.angle_alpha   90.00
_cell.angle_beta   90.00
_cell.angle_gamma   90.00
#
_symmetry.space_group_name_H-M   'P 1'
#
loop_
_entity.id
_entity.type
_entity.pdbx_description
1 polymer ?
#
loop_
_entity_poly.entity_id
_entity_poly.type
_entity_poly.pdbx_seq_one_letter_code
_entity_poly.pdbx_strand_id
1 'polypeptide(L)'
;MIESTSSIALTSKEFDILLILSCKQTKSDKIEQLCSIFFRLLRQNVLSKKKKKLLNKTSEQNLNISILKVLQNLIVHIENPLEKYLHLLTILCCKIIQRDQRIELIKLFQILIDQSTNIKSSTIWYLKQLIEINSWNFDQIDEPDYERRLNGYKQITKEISKLDNIDKDKNEYLCLFYHCLYELHYSINDLSLREYASQCIHLFLKQIPSYQSYLLTEIRTILKKSTISIHIRNEFIRLLGLIIDINIDNEDLNDLKRLHNYNDIEIDFFHNITHVQNHRRLRALKRLKLIHNEQTFRLTTIINYLLPIVCSFVNDVINQDTQDINDDIVFSCLTTLCQILPWIKYNQLFISYFRQLKTTKQTLNLIQKRCLTKTISAIIDAFHFQLDNNEKNSESN
;
A
#
# COMPACT_ATOMS: atom_id res chain seq x y z
N MET A 1 -11.49 23.45 -20.53
CA MET A 1 -12.19 23.88 -19.31
C MET A 1 -11.18 23.84 -18.18
N ILE A 2 -11.03 24.98 -17.50
CA ILE A 2 -9.84 25.35 -16.72
C ILE A 2 -9.76 24.50 -15.44
N GLU A 3 -8.75 23.62 -15.36
CA GLU A 3 -8.28 23.04 -14.10
C GLU A 3 -7.62 24.15 -13.27
N SER A 4 -8.40 24.79 -12.40
CA SER A 4 -7.84 25.68 -11.39
C SER A 4 -7.21 24.83 -10.28
N THR A 5 -5.94 24.48 -10.46
CA THR A 5 -5.07 23.96 -9.38
C THR A 5 -4.71 25.08 -8.41
N SER A 6 -5.70 25.64 -7.70
CA SER A 6 -5.41 26.43 -6.49
C SER A 6 -5.22 25.43 -5.35
N SER A 7 -3.96 25.10 -5.04
CA SER A 7 -3.68 24.39 -3.79
C SER A 7 -4.02 25.34 -2.64
N ILE A 8 -5.20 25.16 -2.05
CA ILE A 8 -5.61 25.89 -0.85
C ILE A 8 -4.69 25.39 0.28
N ALA A 9 -3.63 26.14 0.54
CA ALA A 9 -2.73 25.91 1.65
C ALA A 9 -3.20 26.81 2.80
N LEU A 10 -4.16 26.32 3.58
CA LEU A 10 -4.61 26.97 4.81
C LEU A 10 -3.55 26.81 5.89
N THR A 11 -3.25 27.88 6.60
CA THR A 11 -2.35 27.91 7.76
C THR A 11 -3.01 27.26 8.99
N SER A 12 -2.22 26.80 9.96
CA SER A 12 -2.74 26.22 11.22
C SER A 12 -3.73 27.16 11.92
N LYS A 13 -3.44 28.47 11.94
CA LYS A 13 -4.33 29.49 12.53
C LYS A 13 -5.66 29.60 11.81
N GLU A 14 -5.66 29.52 10.47
CA GLU A 14 -6.90 29.54 9.70
C GLU A 14 -7.73 28.28 9.96
N PHE A 15 -7.10 27.12 10.17
CA PHE A 15 -7.80 25.91 10.61
C PHE A 15 -8.39 26.05 12.01
N ASP A 16 -7.67 26.64 12.96
CA ASP A 16 -8.20 26.87 14.31
C ASP A 16 -9.39 27.83 14.29
N ILE A 17 -9.33 28.87 13.45
CA ILE A 17 -10.46 29.78 13.21
C ILE A 17 -11.63 29.03 12.57
N LEU A 18 -11.38 28.20 11.55
CA LEU A 18 -12.41 27.39 10.90
C LEU A 18 -13.02 26.36 11.84
N LEU A 19 -12.24 25.78 12.76
CA LEU A 19 -12.74 24.92 13.83
C LEU A 19 -13.71 25.68 14.74
N ILE A 20 -13.35 26.89 15.18
CA ILE A 20 -14.22 27.72 16.01
C ILE A 20 -15.49 28.15 15.25
N LEU A 21 -15.36 28.49 13.97
CA LEU A 21 -16.48 28.91 13.13
C LEU A 21 -17.40 27.75 12.76
N SER A 22 -16.87 26.53 12.63
CA SER A 22 -17.67 25.32 12.35
C SER A 22 -18.72 25.08 13.43
N CYS A 23 -18.43 25.44 14.68
CA CYS A 23 -19.37 25.33 15.80
C CYS A 23 -20.50 26.37 15.77
N LYS A 24 -20.44 27.38 14.88
CA LYS A 24 -21.34 28.55 14.89
C LYS A 24 -22.17 28.72 13.60
N GLN A 25 -22.02 27.84 12.62
CA GLN A 25 -22.69 27.99 11.32
C GLN A 25 -24.10 27.38 11.31
N THR A 26 -25.06 28.12 10.76
CA THR A 26 -26.51 27.79 10.85
C THR A 26 -27.19 27.50 9.50
N LYS A 27 -26.54 27.73 8.35
CA LYS A 27 -27.15 27.50 7.03
C LYS A 27 -26.68 26.18 6.41
N SER A 28 -27.60 25.23 6.26
CA SER A 28 -27.33 23.87 5.77
C SER A 28 -26.53 23.82 4.45
N ASP A 29 -26.91 24.60 3.44
CA ASP A 29 -26.21 24.63 2.14
C ASP A 29 -24.72 24.99 2.24
N LYS A 30 -24.38 25.93 3.14
CA LYS A 30 -22.99 26.34 3.36
C LYS A 30 -22.20 25.28 4.11
N ILE A 31 -22.84 24.54 5.01
CA ILE A 31 -22.24 23.44 5.76
C ILE A 31 -21.90 22.29 4.79
N GLU A 32 -22.79 21.96 3.86
CA GLU A 32 -22.50 20.94 2.84
C GLU A 32 -21.33 21.33 1.93
N GLN A 33 -21.29 22.58 1.47
CA GLN A 33 -20.16 23.09 0.69
C GLN A 33 -18.85 22.98 1.47
N LEU A 34 -18.84 23.36 2.74
CA LEU A 34 -17.65 23.25 3.59
C LEU A 34 -17.24 21.79 3.80
N CYS A 35 -18.18 20.88 4.10
CA CYS A 35 -17.89 19.45 4.18
C CYS A 35 -17.23 18.94 2.91
N SER A 36 -17.77 19.26 1.72
CA SER A 36 -17.18 18.85 0.45
C SER A 36 -15.74 19.33 0.29
N ILE A 37 -15.44 20.57 0.71
CA ILE A 37 -14.10 21.16 0.67
C ILE A 37 -13.17 20.43 1.64
N PHE A 38 -13.59 20.22 2.89
CA PHE A 38 -12.76 19.57 3.91
C PHE A 38 -12.52 18.09 3.62
N PHE A 39 -13.49 17.35 3.08
CA PHE A 39 -13.26 15.98 2.61
C PHE A 39 -12.24 15.94 1.46
N ARG A 40 -12.34 16.87 0.51
CA ARG A 40 -11.37 16.98 -0.58
C ARG A 40 -9.97 17.32 -0.06
N LEU A 41 -9.87 18.26 0.87
CA LEU A 41 -8.62 18.64 1.53
C LEU A 41 -8.01 17.46 2.30
N LEU A 42 -8.81 16.73 3.09
CA LEU A 42 -8.36 15.54 3.81
C LEU A 42 -7.81 14.49 2.85
N ARG A 43 -8.55 14.17 1.79
CA ARG A 43 -8.11 13.22 0.75
C ARG A 43 -6.83 13.70 0.07
N GLN A 44 -6.74 14.98 -0.27
CA GLN A 44 -5.54 15.54 -0.89
C GLN A 44 -4.33 15.42 0.04
N ASN A 45 -4.47 15.76 1.32
CA ASN A 45 -3.38 15.67 2.29
C ASN A 45 -2.93 14.22 2.49
N VAL A 46 -3.87 13.29 2.69
CA VAL A 46 -3.56 11.88 2.95
C VAL A 46 -3.02 11.15 1.71
N LEU A 47 -3.54 11.45 0.51
CA LEU A 47 -3.23 10.69 -0.72
C LEU A 47 -2.15 11.34 -1.59
N SER A 48 -1.87 12.64 -1.43
CA SER A 48 -0.90 13.31 -2.29
C SER A 48 0.52 12.80 -2.07
N LYS A 49 1.19 12.43 -3.18
CA LYS A 49 2.61 12.03 -3.18
C LYS A 49 3.55 13.25 -3.21
N LYS A 50 3.03 14.43 -3.57
CA LYS A 50 3.81 15.67 -3.77
C LYS A 50 3.73 16.55 -2.51
N LYS A 51 4.90 16.92 -1.98
CA LYS A 51 5.20 17.79 -0.81
C LYS A 51 5.38 17.12 0.57
N LYS A 52 6.06 15.96 0.63
CA LYS A 52 6.73 15.49 1.86
C LYS A 52 8.00 16.27 2.26
N LYS A 53 8.30 17.39 1.59
CA LYS A 53 9.57 18.13 1.74
C LYS A 53 9.46 19.47 2.49
N LEU A 54 8.26 19.96 2.83
CA LEU A 54 8.11 21.31 3.41
C LEU A 54 7.25 21.42 4.68
N LEU A 55 6.56 20.37 5.11
CA LEU A 55 5.85 20.37 6.40
C LEU A 55 6.56 19.40 7.34
N ASN A 56 6.88 19.86 8.56
CA ASN A 56 7.34 18.98 9.62
C ASN A 56 6.26 17.93 9.85
N LYS A 57 6.63 16.64 10.01
CA LYS A 57 5.66 15.55 10.20
C LYS A 57 4.59 15.94 11.22
N THR A 58 4.99 16.45 12.38
CA THR A 58 4.10 16.95 13.46
C THR A 58 3.05 17.98 13.00
N SER A 59 3.41 18.92 12.13
CA SER A 59 2.47 19.92 11.61
C SER A 59 1.40 19.31 10.68
N GLU A 60 1.75 18.27 9.92
CA GLU A 60 0.83 17.54 9.06
C GLU A 60 -0.10 16.62 9.87
N GLN A 61 0.40 16.04 10.97
CA GLN A 61 -0.42 15.23 11.89
C GLN A 61 -1.53 16.08 12.50
N ASN A 62 -1.16 17.25 13.02
CA ASN A 62 -2.09 18.19 13.62
C ASN A 62 -3.13 18.67 12.60
N LEU A 63 -2.73 18.88 11.35
CA LEU A 63 -3.62 19.31 10.28
C LEU A 63 -4.74 18.30 9.98
N ASN A 64 -4.42 17.02 9.81
CA ASN A 64 -5.44 15.99 9.52
C ASN A 64 -6.39 15.81 10.71
N ILE A 65 -5.88 15.87 11.94
CA ILE A 65 -6.69 15.84 13.16
C ILE A 65 -7.65 17.03 13.18
N SER A 66 -7.17 18.24 12.90
CA SER A 66 -8.01 19.44 12.85
C SER A 66 -9.08 19.33 11.77
N ILE A 67 -8.74 18.86 10.55
CA ILE A 67 -9.72 18.64 9.48
C ILE A 67 -10.79 17.64 9.89
N LEU A 68 -10.41 16.51 10.50
CA LEU A 68 -11.35 15.51 10.98
C LEU A 68 -12.29 16.08 12.04
N LYS A 69 -11.79 16.85 12.99
CA LYS A 69 -12.61 17.52 14.02
C LYS A 69 -13.56 18.57 13.42
N VAL A 70 -13.11 19.35 12.44
CA VAL A 70 -13.99 20.27 11.70
C VAL A 70 -15.12 19.50 11.01
N LEU A 71 -14.80 18.40 10.32
CA LEU A 71 -15.79 17.55 9.68
C LEU A 71 -16.78 16.95 10.70
N GLN A 72 -16.29 16.49 11.85
CA GLN A 72 -17.14 16.00 12.94
C GLN A 72 -18.17 17.05 13.38
N ASN A 73 -17.75 18.30 13.58
CA ASN A 73 -18.65 19.39 13.97
C ASN A 73 -19.67 19.75 12.89
N LEU A 74 -19.25 19.80 11.62
CA LEU A 74 -20.12 20.18 10.51
C LEU A 74 -21.16 19.09 10.20
N ILE A 75 -20.79 17.81 10.30
CA ILE A 75 -21.67 16.69 9.92
C ILE A 75 -22.87 16.53 10.84
N VAL A 76 -22.78 16.97 12.10
CA VAL A 76 -23.92 16.98 13.05
C VAL A 76 -25.12 17.76 12.50
N HIS A 77 -24.90 18.65 11.54
CA HIS A 77 -25.94 19.49 10.95
C HIS A 77 -26.36 19.08 9.54
N ILE A 78 -25.90 17.91 9.05
CA ILE A 78 -26.22 17.40 7.71
C ILE A 78 -27.14 16.18 7.83
N GLU A 79 -28.22 16.16 7.04
CA GLU A 79 -29.09 14.99 6.92
C GLU A 79 -28.47 13.91 6.01
N ASN A 80 -28.52 12.65 6.47
CA ASN A 80 -28.06 11.45 5.75
C ASN A 80 -26.64 11.59 5.15
N PRO A 81 -25.64 11.97 5.96
CA PRO A 81 -24.29 12.27 5.45
C PRO A 81 -23.56 11.01 4.95
N LEU A 82 -23.96 9.81 5.35
CA LEU A 82 -23.37 8.55 4.85
C LEU A 82 -23.50 8.41 3.33
N GLU A 83 -24.68 8.68 2.76
CA GLU A 83 -24.91 8.58 1.30
C GLU A 83 -24.01 9.55 0.53
N LYS A 84 -23.78 10.73 1.10
CA LYS A 84 -22.99 11.79 0.48
C LYS A 84 -21.48 11.54 0.56
N TYR A 85 -20.97 11.03 1.68
CA TYR A 85 -19.55 11.11 1.99
C TYR A 85 -18.84 9.78 2.23
N LEU A 86 -19.54 8.65 2.39
CA LEU A 86 -18.90 7.36 2.70
C LEU A 86 -17.87 6.94 1.65
N HIS A 87 -18.18 7.12 0.36
CA HIS A 87 -17.27 6.82 -0.74
C HIS A 87 -15.96 7.63 -0.68
N LEU A 88 -15.99 8.82 -0.05
CA LEU A 88 -14.81 9.67 0.13
C LEU A 88 -13.86 9.15 1.21
N LEU A 89 -14.35 8.29 2.11
CA LEU A 89 -13.61 7.77 3.26
C LEU A 89 -12.97 6.40 3.04
N THR A 90 -13.48 5.60 2.11
CA THR A 90 -13.07 4.20 1.87
C THR A 90 -11.55 3.98 1.89
N ILE A 91 -10.82 4.66 1.00
CA ILE A 91 -9.36 4.50 0.89
C ILE A 91 -8.61 5.09 2.10
N LEU A 92 -9.21 6.02 2.84
CA LEU A 92 -8.61 6.61 4.04
C LEU A 92 -8.51 5.60 5.18
N CYS A 93 -9.38 4.57 5.21
CA CYS A 93 -9.29 3.45 6.16
C CYS A 93 -7.94 2.71 6.06
N CYS A 94 -7.32 2.70 4.88
CA CYS A 94 -5.97 2.15 4.65
C CYS A 94 -4.85 3.18 4.88
N LYS A 95 -5.08 4.44 4.50
CA LYS A 95 -4.01 5.46 4.38
C LYS A 95 -3.83 6.36 5.59
N ILE A 96 -4.83 6.45 6.48
CA ILE A 96 -4.67 7.10 7.79
C ILE A 96 -4.06 6.09 8.76
N ILE A 97 -2.78 6.28 9.05
CA ILE A 97 -1.97 5.28 9.76
C ILE A 97 -1.88 5.59 11.25
N GLN A 98 -1.72 6.87 11.59
CA GLN A 98 -1.40 7.29 12.94
C GLN A 98 -2.58 7.12 13.88
N ARG A 99 -2.30 6.62 15.08
CA ARG A 99 -3.30 6.33 16.12
C ARG A 99 -4.27 7.49 16.34
N ASP A 100 -3.77 8.68 16.63
CA ASP A 100 -4.62 9.84 16.93
C ASP A 100 -5.54 10.23 15.76
N GLN A 101 -5.01 10.19 14.53
CA GLN A 101 -5.82 10.43 13.33
C GLN A 101 -6.87 9.33 13.12
N ARG A 102 -6.52 8.07 13.42
CA ARG A 102 -7.48 6.95 13.34
C ARG A 102 -8.58 7.08 14.37
N ILE A 103 -8.27 7.49 15.60
CA ILE A 103 -9.27 7.76 16.64
C ILE A 103 -10.27 8.81 16.13
N GLU A 104 -9.78 9.92 15.57
CA GLU A 104 -10.66 10.97 15.02
C GLU A 104 -11.41 10.54 13.75
N LEU A 105 -10.83 9.65 12.92
CA LEU A 105 -11.52 9.06 11.78
C LEU A 105 -12.67 8.16 12.24
N ILE A 106 -12.46 7.34 13.26
CA ILE A 106 -13.48 6.42 13.79
C ILE A 106 -14.60 7.19 14.50
N LYS A 107 -14.28 8.28 15.21
CA LYS A 107 -15.29 9.22 15.70
C LYS A 107 -16.11 9.84 14.57
N LEU A 108 -15.48 10.21 13.46
CA LEU A 108 -16.19 10.70 12.29
C LEU A 108 -17.16 9.65 11.71
N PHE A 109 -16.75 8.38 11.64
CA PHE A 109 -17.65 7.28 11.25
C PHE A 109 -18.82 7.12 12.21
N GLN A 110 -18.59 7.22 13.53
CA GLN A 110 -19.66 7.17 14.53
C GLN A 110 -20.68 8.30 14.30
N ILE A 111 -20.23 9.54 14.14
CA ILE A 111 -21.12 10.69 13.88
C ILE A 111 -21.88 10.53 12.56
N LEU A 112 -21.22 10.03 11.51
CA LEU A 112 -21.87 9.74 10.23
C LEU A 112 -23.02 8.74 10.39
N ILE A 113 -22.83 7.69 11.19
CA ILE A 113 -23.87 6.69 11.49
C ILE A 113 -25.01 7.34 12.28
N ASP A 114 -24.69 8.09 13.33
CA ASP A 114 -25.69 8.68 14.23
C ASP A 114 -26.59 9.72 13.55
N GLN A 115 -26.06 10.43 12.56
CA GLN A 115 -26.79 11.45 11.79
C GLN A 115 -27.51 10.90 10.54
N SER A 116 -27.42 9.59 10.29
CA SER A 116 -28.05 8.98 9.13
C SER A 116 -29.34 8.26 9.48
N THR A 117 -30.42 8.67 8.83
CA THR A 117 -31.75 8.06 8.90
C THR A 117 -32.05 7.32 7.59
N ASN A 118 -32.98 6.37 7.60
CA ASN A 118 -33.39 5.61 6.41
C ASN A 118 -32.28 4.84 5.66
N ILE A 119 -31.11 4.64 6.28
CA ILE A 119 -30.04 3.79 5.74
C ILE A 119 -30.34 2.32 6.05
N LYS A 120 -30.00 1.44 5.11
CA LYS A 120 -30.12 -0.02 5.28
C LYS A 120 -29.41 -0.46 6.56
N SER A 121 -30.10 -1.23 7.40
CA SER A 121 -29.56 -1.73 8.67
C SER A 121 -28.28 -2.54 8.48
N SER A 122 -28.14 -3.24 7.34
CA SER A 122 -26.90 -3.93 6.97
C SER A 122 -25.71 -2.98 6.87
N THR A 123 -25.86 -1.86 6.17
CA THR A 123 -24.79 -0.87 5.98
C THR A 123 -24.35 -0.29 7.32
N ILE A 124 -25.30 0.08 8.18
CA ILE A 124 -25.01 0.53 9.55
C ILE A 124 -24.25 -0.54 10.33
N TRP A 125 -24.65 -1.82 10.21
CA TRP A 125 -23.98 -2.91 10.90
C TRP A 125 -22.51 -3.05 10.48
N TYR A 126 -22.21 -3.08 9.18
CA TYR A 126 -20.82 -3.18 8.70
C TYR A 126 -19.95 -2.00 9.15
N LEU A 127 -20.50 -0.78 9.17
CA LEU A 127 -19.78 0.39 9.67
C LEU A 127 -19.58 0.35 11.19
N LYS A 128 -20.53 -0.18 11.96
CA LYS A 128 -20.32 -0.43 13.40
C LYS A 128 -19.21 -1.47 13.62
N GLN A 129 -19.16 -2.52 12.81
CA GLN A 129 -18.05 -3.47 12.87
C GLN A 129 -16.69 -2.83 12.57
N LEU A 130 -16.64 -1.86 11.64
CA LEU A 130 -15.43 -1.06 11.39
C LEU A 130 -14.98 -0.28 12.64
N ILE A 131 -15.92 0.21 13.45
CA ILE A 131 -15.63 0.89 14.73
C ILE A 131 -15.09 -0.12 15.74
N GLU A 132 -15.72 -1.28 15.88
CA GLU A 132 -15.29 -2.35 16.79
C GLU A 132 -13.87 -2.83 16.50
N ILE A 133 -13.52 -3.08 15.24
CA ILE A 133 -12.16 -3.53 14.85
C ILE A 133 -11.09 -2.43 14.96
N ASN A 134 -11.48 -1.20 15.32
CA ASN A 134 -10.56 -0.10 15.61
C ASN A 134 -10.57 0.36 17.07
N SER A 135 -11.21 -0.40 17.97
CA SER A 135 -11.30 -0.07 19.40
C SER A 135 -9.93 -0.06 20.08
N TRP A 136 -9.78 0.81 21.08
CA TRP A 136 -8.57 0.91 21.92
C TRP A 136 -8.95 0.62 23.36
N ASN A 137 -8.04 -0.01 24.09
CA ASN A 137 -8.25 -0.33 25.49
C ASN A 137 -8.29 0.97 26.31
N PHE A 138 -9.27 1.10 27.20
CA PHE A 138 -9.39 2.24 28.10
C PHE A 138 -8.40 2.16 29.27
N ASP A 139 -8.09 0.96 29.74
CA ASP A 139 -7.23 0.71 30.90
C ASP A 139 -5.75 0.70 30.52
N GLN A 140 -5.43 0.30 29.28
CA GLN A 140 -4.07 0.23 28.75
C GLN A 140 -3.89 1.24 27.63
N ILE A 141 -3.21 2.34 27.95
CA ILE A 141 -2.88 3.40 26.99
C ILE A 141 -2.06 2.78 25.85
N ASP A 142 -2.39 3.16 24.62
CA ASP A 142 -1.73 2.71 23.39
C ASP A 142 -1.86 1.21 23.07
N GLU A 143 -2.71 0.46 23.77
CA GLU A 143 -2.99 -0.95 23.45
C GLU A 143 -4.35 -1.12 22.74
N PRO A 144 -4.42 -1.93 21.67
CA PRO A 144 -5.69 -2.36 21.08
C PRO A 144 -6.62 -3.00 22.12
N ASP A 145 -7.93 -2.77 21.99
CA ASP A 145 -8.90 -3.60 22.71
C ASP A 145 -9.09 -4.91 21.93
N TYR A 146 -8.22 -5.88 22.22
CA TYR A 146 -8.17 -7.16 21.50
C TYR A 146 -9.49 -7.92 21.57
N GLU A 147 -10.21 -7.87 22.69
CA GLU A 147 -11.47 -8.58 22.84
C GLU A 147 -12.50 -8.06 21.83
N ARG A 148 -12.72 -6.74 21.81
CA ARG A 148 -13.66 -6.12 20.87
C ARG A 148 -13.22 -6.31 19.42
N ARG A 149 -11.94 -6.10 19.11
CA ARG A 149 -11.43 -6.26 17.75
C ARG A 149 -11.58 -7.69 17.23
N LEU A 150 -11.16 -8.69 18.02
CA LEU A 150 -11.25 -10.09 17.61
C LEU A 150 -12.71 -10.55 17.49
N ASN A 151 -13.59 -10.09 18.37
CA ASN A 151 -15.03 -10.37 18.26
C ASN A 151 -15.64 -9.72 17.01
N GLY A 152 -15.27 -8.48 16.69
CA GLY A 152 -15.66 -7.79 15.46
C GLY A 152 -15.22 -8.57 14.22
N TYR A 153 -13.94 -8.96 14.15
CA TYR A 153 -13.42 -9.79 13.06
C TYR A 153 -14.17 -11.11 12.92
N LYS A 154 -14.43 -11.84 14.01
CA LYS A 154 -15.22 -13.09 13.96
C LYS A 154 -16.62 -12.89 13.36
N GLN A 155 -17.28 -11.78 13.67
CA GLN A 155 -18.60 -11.46 13.12
C GLN A 155 -18.51 -11.08 11.64
N ILE A 156 -17.58 -10.20 11.29
CA ILE A 156 -17.33 -9.77 9.90
C ILE A 156 -17.04 -10.96 8.99
N THR A 157 -16.12 -11.86 9.38
CA THR A 157 -15.75 -13.05 8.60
C THR A 157 -16.96 -13.91 8.27
N LYS A 158 -17.88 -14.11 9.22
CA LYS A 158 -19.11 -14.88 9.01
C LYS A 158 -20.03 -14.20 7.98
N GLU A 159 -20.17 -12.89 8.04
CA GLU A 159 -21.06 -12.16 7.12
C GLU A 159 -20.44 -12.00 5.73
N ILE A 160 -19.13 -11.73 5.62
CA ILE A 160 -18.43 -11.70 4.32
C ILE A 160 -18.58 -13.04 3.60
N SER A 161 -18.51 -14.16 4.33
CA SER A 161 -18.64 -15.49 3.71
C SER A 161 -19.98 -15.73 3.00
N LYS A 162 -21.01 -14.94 3.32
CA LYS A 162 -22.35 -14.99 2.73
C LYS A 162 -22.59 -13.96 1.62
N LEU A 163 -21.63 -13.07 1.37
CA LEU A 163 -21.75 -12.06 0.31
C LEU A 163 -21.71 -12.70 -1.07
N ASP A 164 -22.35 -12.04 -2.02
CA ASP A 164 -22.31 -12.40 -3.43
C ASP A 164 -21.76 -11.25 -4.28
N ASN A 165 -21.29 -11.51 -5.50
CA ASN A 165 -20.68 -10.50 -6.36
C ASN A 165 -21.62 -9.32 -6.74
N ILE A 166 -22.93 -9.44 -6.52
CA ILE A 166 -23.92 -8.35 -6.66
C ILE A 166 -23.62 -7.22 -5.66
N ASP A 167 -22.95 -7.53 -4.56
CA ASP A 167 -22.64 -6.63 -3.47
C ASP A 167 -21.38 -5.77 -3.69
N LYS A 168 -20.70 -5.91 -4.85
CA LYS A 168 -19.37 -5.34 -5.12
C LYS A 168 -19.24 -3.82 -4.99
N ASP A 169 -20.31 -3.07 -5.24
CA ASP A 169 -20.29 -1.60 -5.34
C ASP A 169 -20.60 -0.89 -4.02
N LYS A 170 -20.65 -1.62 -2.90
CA LYS A 170 -20.97 -1.04 -1.59
C LYS A 170 -19.72 -0.52 -0.87
N ASN A 171 -19.78 0.75 -0.46
CA ASN A 171 -18.65 1.45 0.14
C ASN A 171 -18.31 0.91 1.55
N GLU A 172 -19.27 0.40 2.31
CA GLU A 172 -19.04 -0.20 3.62
C GLU A 172 -18.10 -1.42 3.57
N TYR A 173 -18.23 -2.25 2.53
CA TYR A 173 -17.32 -3.38 2.30
C TYR A 173 -15.93 -2.89 1.92
N LEU A 174 -15.88 -1.85 1.09
CA LEU A 174 -14.61 -1.28 0.67
C LEU A 174 -13.86 -0.63 1.85
N CYS A 175 -14.57 0.02 2.78
CA CYS A 175 -13.98 0.52 4.04
C CYS A 175 -13.35 -0.62 4.86
N LEU A 176 -14.07 -1.74 5.04
CA LEU A 176 -13.57 -2.90 5.77
C LEU A 176 -12.37 -3.54 5.06
N PHE A 177 -12.46 -3.72 3.74
CA PHE A 177 -11.36 -4.25 2.94
C PHE A 177 -10.10 -3.39 3.06
N TYR A 178 -10.22 -2.07 2.94
CA TYR A 178 -9.09 -1.15 3.12
C TYR A 178 -8.56 -1.13 4.56
N HIS A 179 -9.42 -1.30 5.56
CA HIS A 179 -8.95 -1.47 6.94
C HIS A 179 -8.16 -2.77 7.12
N CYS A 180 -8.60 -3.90 6.55
CA CYS A 180 -7.82 -5.14 6.60
C CYS A 180 -6.44 -4.97 5.95
N LEU A 181 -6.33 -4.22 4.84
CA LEU A 181 -5.02 -3.88 4.25
C LEU A 181 -4.15 -3.02 5.16
N TYR A 182 -4.76 -2.11 5.93
CA TYR A 182 -4.05 -1.37 6.99
C TYR A 182 -3.55 -2.33 8.07
N GLU A 183 -4.40 -3.23 8.57
CA GLU A 183 -4.05 -4.15 9.66
C GLU A 183 -2.87 -5.06 9.27
N LEU A 184 -2.89 -5.62 8.05
CA LEU A 184 -1.78 -6.41 7.51
C LEU A 184 -0.45 -5.65 7.46
N HIS A 185 -0.50 -4.34 7.22
CA HIS A 185 0.70 -3.52 7.08
C HIS A 185 1.23 -3.02 8.44
N TYR A 186 0.36 -2.67 9.38
CA TYR A 186 0.78 -1.92 10.58
C TYR A 186 0.74 -2.74 11.88
N SER A 187 -0.03 -3.83 11.95
CA SER A 187 -0.13 -4.66 13.16
C SER A 187 0.94 -5.78 13.16
N ILE A 188 2.20 -5.40 12.97
CA ILE A 188 3.33 -6.33 12.76
C ILE A 188 3.50 -7.29 13.94
N ASN A 189 3.27 -6.80 15.16
CA ASN A 189 3.47 -7.57 16.38
C ASN A 189 2.26 -8.45 16.74
N ASP A 190 1.10 -8.19 16.12
CA ASP A 190 -0.15 -8.87 16.44
C ASP A 190 -0.48 -9.91 15.38
N LEU A 191 -0.03 -11.15 15.60
CA LEU A 191 -0.28 -12.24 14.67
C LEU A 191 -1.78 -12.51 14.49
N SER A 192 -2.54 -12.51 15.58
CA SER A 192 -3.98 -12.81 15.56
C SER A 192 -4.77 -11.81 14.71
N LEU A 193 -4.54 -10.50 14.91
CA LEU A 193 -5.20 -9.45 14.13
C LEU A 193 -4.84 -9.54 12.64
N ARG A 194 -3.58 -9.84 12.32
CA ARG A 194 -3.15 -10.05 10.93
C ARG A 194 -3.77 -11.29 10.30
N GLU A 195 -3.88 -12.40 11.02
CA GLU A 195 -4.54 -13.61 10.53
C GLU A 195 -6.02 -13.35 10.19
N TYR A 196 -6.75 -12.66 11.06
CA TYR A 196 -8.13 -12.27 10.78
C TYR A 196 -8.24 -11.30 9.60
N ALA A 197 -7.39 -10.29 9.53
CA ALA A 197 -7.38 -9.35 8.41
C ALA A 197 -7.07 -10.05 7.07
N SER A 198 -6.11 -10.97 7.08
CA SER A 198 -5.79 -11.83 5.93
C SER A 198 -7.01 -12.64 5.54
N GLN A 199 -7.64 -13.35 6.48
CA GLN A 199 -8.84 -14.15 6.24
C GLN A 199 -9.98 -13.31 5.63
N CYS A 200 -10.22 -12.10 6.13
CA CYS A 200 -11.22 -11.19 5.55
C CYS A 200 -10.88 -10.82 4.11
N ILE A 201 -9.61 -10.53 3.80
CA ILE A 201 -9.16 -10.25 2.42
C ILE A 201 -9.40 -11.46 1.52
N HIS A 202 -9.03 -12.67 1.96
CA HIS A 202 -9.29 -13.91 1.22
C HIS A 202 -10.79 -14.08 0.90
N LEU A 203 -11.66 -13.86 1.88
CA LEU A 203 -13.11 -13.98 1.68
C LEU A 203 -13.66 -12.88 0.77
N PHE A 204 -13.22 -11.63 0.92
CA PHE A 204 -13.62 -10.54 0.04
C PHE A 204 -13.21 -10.81 -1.40
N LEU A 205 -12.00 -11.30 -1.66
CA LEU A 205 -11.57 -11.62 -3.02
C LEU A 205 -12.36 -12.79 -3.62
N LYS A 206 -12.74 -13.77 -2.79
CA LYS A 206 -13.57 -14.90 -3.22
C LYS A 206 -14.98 -14.45 -3.62
N GLN A 207 -15.62 -13.61 -2.80
CA GLN A 207 -17.00 -13.18 -3.04
C GLN A 207 -17.11 -11.98 -3.99
N ILE A 208 -16.10 -11.12 -4.00
CA ILE A 208 -16.05 -9.89 -4.80
C ILE A 208 -14.74 -9.86 -5.62
N PRO A 209 -14.68 -10.62 -6.73
CA PRO A 209 -13.52 -10.68 -7.64
C PRO A 209 -12.94 -9.31 -8.05
N SER A 210 -13.78 -8.28 -8.19
CA SER A 210 -13.34 -6.94 -8.59
C SER A 210 -12.36 -6.31 -7.60
N TYR A 211 -12.35 -6.73 -6.33
CA TYR A 211 -11.45 -6.17 -5.31
C TYR A 211 -9.98 -6.50 -5.56
N GLN A 212 -9.71 -7.47 -6.43
CA GLN A 212 -8.38 -7.75 -6.95
C GLN A 212 -7.66 -6.49 -7.45
N SER A 213 -8.33 -5.58 -8.17
CA SER A 213 -7.66 -4.39 -8.72
C SER A 213 -7.13 -3.46 -7.62
N TYR A 214 -7.85 -3.36 -6.49
CA TYR A 214 -7.43 -2.58 -5.33
C TYR A 214 -6.21 -3.24 -4.67
N LEU A 215 -6.25 -4.55 -4.47
CA LEU A 215 -5.14 -5.31 -3.88
C LEU A 215 -3.88 -5.26 -4.76
N LEU A 216 -4.01 -5.45 -6.08
CA LEU A 216 -2.86 -5.37 -7.00
C LEU A 216 -2.21 -3.98 -6.96
N THR A 217 -3.00 -2.92 -6.83
CA THR A 217 -2.49 -1.55 -6.68
C THR A 217 -1.67 -1.41 -5.39
N GLU A 218 -2.14 -2.01 -4.30
CA GLU A 218 -1.43 -1.99 -3.01
C GLU A 218 -0.16 -2.87 -3.05
N ILE A 219 -0.23 -4.09 -3.60
CA ILE A 219 0.92 -4.98 -3.80
C ILE A 219 2.02 -4.24 -4.56
N ARG A 220 1.71 -3.66 -5.73
CA ARG A 220 2.68 -2.90 -6.54
C ARG A 220 3.28 -1.73 -5.77
N THR A 221 2.50 -1.09 -4.91
CA THR A 221 2.97 0.03 -4.08
C THR A 221 3.91 -0.46 -2.99
N ILE A 222 3.60 -1.57 -2.35
CA ILE A 222 4.38 -2.17 -1.26
C ILE A 222 5.69 -2.73 -1.77
N LEU A 223 5.67 -3.51 -2.86
CA LEU A 223 6.88 -4.11 -3.43
C LEU A 223 7.92 -3.04 -3.83
N LYS A 224 7.46 -1.87 -4.31
CA LYS A 224 8.34 -0.76 -4.71
C LYS A 224 8.91 0.06 -3.54
N LYS A 225 8.48 -0.15 -2.30
CA LYS A 225 9.03 0.53 -1.12
C LYS A 225 10.29 -0.20 -0.66
N SER A 226 11.47 0.42 -0.82
CA SER A 226 12.75 -0.20 -0.43
C SER A 226 12.92 -0.41 1.08
N THR A 227 12.15 0.29 1.91
CA THR A 227 12.25 0.25 3.38
C THR A 227 11.14 -0.60 4.02
N ILE A 228 10.37 -1.36 3.23
CA ILE A 228 9.32 -2.21 3.78
C ILE A 228 9.95 -3.45 4.42
N SER A 229 9.45 -3.85 5.60
CA SER A 229 9.95 -5.05 6.28
C SER A 229 9.69 -6.31 5.45
N ILE A 230 10.57 -7.30 5.61
CA ILE A 230 10.45 -8.61 4.97
C ILE A 230 9.13 -9.29 5.29
N HIS A 231 8.64 -9.18 6.53
CA HIS A 231 7.39 -9.82 6.96
C HIS A 231 6.17 -9.28 6.21
N ILE A 232 6.03 -7.95 6.11
CA ILE A 232 4.92 -7.34 5.38
C ILE A 232 5.02 -7.68 3.89
N ARG A 233 6.22 -7.53 3.32
CA ARG A 233 6.43 -7.81 1.90
C ARG A 233 6.06 -9.26 1.54
N ASN A 234 6.48 -10.22 2.36
CA ASN A 234 6.18 -11.62 2.16
C ASN A 234 4.69 -11.91 2.26
N GLU A 235 3.96 -11.24 3.16
CA GLU A 235 2.49 -11.36 3.23
C GLU A 235 1.81 -10.91 1.93
N PHE A 236 2.22 -9.77 1.37
CA PHE A 236 1.67 -9.28 0.11
C PHE A 236 2.09 -10.12 -1.11
N ILE A 237 3.25 -10.78 -1.08
CA ILE A 237 3.65 -11.75 -2.12
C ILE A 237 2.80 -13.03 -2.02
N ARG A 238 2.47 -13.50 -0.81
CA ARG A 238 1.53 -14.62 -0.62
C ARG A 238 0.14 -14.28 -1.15
N LEU A 239 -0.36 -13.08 -0.86
CA LEU A 239 -1.62 -12.59 -1.41
C LEU A 239 -1.59 -12.49 -2.95
N LEU A 240 -0.43 -12.20 -3.55
CA LEU A 240 -0.28 -12.24 -5.00
C LEU A 240 -0.46 -13.66 -5.55
N GLY A 241 0.10 -14.67 -4.88
CA GLY A 241 -0.12 -16.09 -5.20
C GLY A 241 -1.61 -16.47 -5.10
N LEU A 242 -2.28 -16.07 -4.02
CA LEU A 242 -3.72 -16.29 -3.86
C LEU A 242 -4.54 -15.70 -5.02
N ILE A 243 -4.25 -14.47 -5.44
CA ILE A 243 -4.99 -13.84 -6.56
C ILE A 243 -4.81 -14.65 -7.85
N ILE A 244 -3.62 -15.23 -8.04
CA ILE A 244 -3.33 -16.09 -9.19
C ILE A 244 -4.20 -17.36 -9.15
N ASP A 245 -4.46 -17.92 -7.97
CA ASP A 245 -5.36 -19.07 -7.79
C ASP A 245 -6.82 -18.74 -8.13
N ILE A 246 -7.29 -17.54 -7.79
CA ILE A 246 -8.67 -17.09 -8.10
C ILE A 246 -8.88 -16.96 -9.63
N ASN A 247 -7.78 -16.85 -10.40
CA ASN A 247 -7.77 -16.99 -11.87
C ASN A 247 -8.70 -16.02 -12.61
N ILE A 248 -8.71 -14.75 -12.20
CA ILE A 248 -9.43 -13.68 -12.92
C ILE A 248 -8.57 -13.16 -14.06
N ASP A 249 -9.21 -12.81 -15.18
CA ASP A 249 -8.55 -12.26 -16.36
C ASP A 249 -7.81 -10.96 -16.05
N ASN A 250 -6.50 -11.09 -15.94
CA ASN A 250 -5.58 -9.96 -15.86
C ASN A 250 -4.30 -10.35 -16.56
N GLU A 251 -3.93 -9.55 -17.54
CA GLU A 251 -2.72 -9.74 -18.32
C GLU A 251 -1.46 -9.93 -17.46
N ASP A 252 -1.22 -9.04 -16.48
CA ASP A 252 -0.04 -9.11 -15.61
C ASP A 252 -0.03 -10.42 -14.81
N LEU A 253 -1.20 -10.92 -14.40
CA LEU A 253 -1.31 -12.19 -13.70
C LEU A 253 -1.11 -13.39 -14.61
N ASN A 254 -1.54 -13.32 -15.87
CA ASN A 254 -1.33 -14.40 -16.84
C ASN A 254 0.15 -14.69 -17.05
N ASP A 255 0.98 -13.64 -17.06
CA ASP A 255 2.42 -13.79 -17.16
C ASP A 255 3.02 -14.34 -15.85
N LEU A 256 2.52 -13.90 -14.69
CA LEU A 256 2.95 -14.42 -13.38
C LEU A 256 2.51 -15.87 -13.10
N LYS A 257 1.42 -16.36 -13.71
CA LYS A 257 0.96 -17.77 -13.58
C LYS A 257 2.05 -18.77 -13.92
N ARG A 258 2.99 -18.41 -14.80
CA ARG A 258 4.13 -19.26 -15.18
C ARG A 258 5.04 -19.58 -13.98
N LEU A 259 5.08 -18.72 -12.99
CA LEU A 259 5.84 -18.92 -11.75
C LEU A 259 5.09 -19.78 -10.73
N HIS A 260 3.76 -19.85 -10.84
CA HIS A 260 2.91 -20.62 -9.94
C HIS A 260 3.00 -22.12 -10.23
N ASN A 261 2.98 -22.95 -9.19
CA ASN A 261 2.84 -24.39 -9.32
C ASN A 261 1.66 -24.92 -8.50
N TYR A 262 0.61 -25.33 -9.20
CA TYR A 262 -0.63 -25.83 -8.59
C TYR A 262 -0.52 -27.23 -7.98
N ASN A 263 0.51 -28.00 -8.38
CA ASN A 263 0.64 -29.41 -8.01
C ASN A 263 1.67 -29.64 -6.90
N ASP A 264 2.71 -28.80 -6.85
CA ASP A 264 3.83 -28.97 -5.94
C ASP A 264 4.26 -27.63 -5.33
N ILE A 265 3.88 -27.45 -4.07
CA ILE A 265 4.19 -26.29 -3.24
C ILE A 265 5.71 -26.14 -3.04
N GLU A 266 6.49 -27.24 -3.08
CA GLU A 266 7.93 -27.20 -2.88
C GLU A 266 8.70 -26.57 -4.05
N ILE A 267 8.07 -26.44 -5.21
CA ILE A 267 8.63 -25.75 -6.38
C ILE A 267 7.83 -24.50 -6.78
N ASP A 268 6.74 -24.19 -6.08
CA ASP A 268 5.98 -22.96 -6.27
C ASP A 268 6.84 -21.72 -5.94
N PHE A 269 6.81 -20.72 -6.81
CA PHE A 269 7.61 -19.51 -6.63
C PHE A 269 7.16 -18.67 -5.43
N PHE A 270 5.86 -18.43 -5.29
CA PHE A 270 5.32 -17.51 -4.26
C PHE A 270 5.48 -18.09 -2.86
N HIS A 271 5.33 -19.41 -2.72
CA HIS A 271 5.63 -20.12 -1.49
C HIS A 271 7.14 -20.07 -1.15
N ASN A 272 8.01 -20.43 -2.10
CA ASN A 272 9.44 -20.51 -1.82
C ASN A 272 10.12 -19.15 -1.62
N ILE A 273 9.73 -18.11 -2.38
CA ILE A 273 10.35 -16.79 -2.27
C ILE A 273 10.02 -16.09 -0.95
N THR A 274 8.91 -16.48 -0.31
CA THR A 274 8.46 -15.93 0.97
C THR A 274 8.87 -16.78 2.18
N HIS A 275 9.58 -17.88 1.94
CA HIS A 275 9.96 -18.85 2.96
C HIS A 275 11.02 -18.31 3.91
N VAL A 276 10.97 -18.73 5.19
CA VAL A 276 11.91 -18.30 6.23
C VAL A 276 13.35 -18.75 5.91
N GLN A 277 13.51 -19.96 5.38
CA GLN A 277 14.81 -20.52 5.01
C GLN A 277 15.36 -19.88 3.71
N ASN A 278 16.61 -19.38 3.76
CA ASN A 278 17.24 -18.71 2.62
C ASN A 278 17.38 -19.61 1.38
N HIS A 279 17.77 -20.88 1.53
CA HIS A 279 17.96 -21.79 0.39
C HIS A 279 16.70 -21.97 -0.48
N ARG A 280 15.50 -21.96 0.13
CA ARG A 280 14.22 -22.03 -0.60
C ARG A 280 13.99 -20.77 -1.42
N ARG A 281 14.27 -19.60 -0.84
CA ARG A 281 14.20 -18.31 -1.55
C ARG A 281 15.14 -18.27 -2.76
N LEU A 282 16.36 -18.76 -2.62
CA LEU A 282 17.33 -18.86 -3.72
C LEU A 282 16.89 -19.84 -4.80
N ARG A 283 16.25 -20.97 -4.44
CA ARG A 283 15.67 -21.91 -5.40
C ARG A 283 14.55 -21.24 -6.22
N ALA A 284 13.71 -20.42 -5.59
CA ALA A 284 12.69 -19.64 -6.28
C ALA A 284 13.31 -18.66 -7.29
N LEU A 285 14.41 -17.98 -6.94
CA LEU A 285 15.14 -17.10 -7.86
C LEU A 285 15.76 -17.86 -9.04
N LYS A 286 16.34 -19.05 -8.80
CA LYS A 286 16.83 -19.93 -9.87
C LYS A 286 15.70 -20.29 -10.84
N ARG A 287 14.54 -20.69 -10.32
CA ARG A 287 13.35 -21.01 -11.11
C ARG A 287 12.86 -19.79 -11.92
N LEU A 288 12.79 -18.61 -11.30
CA LEU A 288 12.42 -17.37 -11.98
C LEU A 288 13.33 -17.10 -13.18
N LYS A 289 14.64 -17.23 -13.01
CA LYS A 289 15.61 -17.00 -14.08
C LYS A 289 15.45 -18.01 -15.22
N LEU A 290 15.27 -19.30 -14.90
CA LEU A 290 15.05 -20.34 -15.91
C LEU A 290 13.81 -20.04 -16.76
N ILE A 291 12.68 -19.76 -16.11
CA ILE A 291 11.41 -19.45 -16.81
C ILE A 291 11.54 -18.18 -17.65
N HIS A 292 12.22 -17.14 -17.13
CA HIS A 292 12.46 -15.91 -17.89
C HIS A 292 13.30 -16.16 -19.16
N ASN A 293 14.32 -17.02 -19.07
CA ASN A 293 15.20 -17.34 -20.19
C ASN A 293 14.51 -18.20 -21.26
N GLU A 294 13.60 -19.10 -20.86
CA GLU A 294 12.78 -19.87 -21.79
C GLU A 294 11.82 -18.97 -22.57
N GLN A 295 11.16 -18.05 -21.87
CA GLN A 295 10.29 -17.05 -22.48
C GLN A 295 10.28 -15.80 -21.61
N THR A 296 10.72 -14.69 -22.20
CA THR A 296 10.87 -13.42 -21.50
C THR A 296 9.53 -12.96 -20.93
N PHE A 297 9.51 -12.65 -19.63
CA PHE A 297 8.39 -11.98 -18.99
C PHE A 297 8.16 -10.59 -19.62
N ARG A 298 6.92 -10.12 -19.57
CA ARG A 298 6.54 -8.80 -20.08
C ARG A 298 7.12 -7.69 -19.20
N LEU A 299 7.40 -6.55 -19.83
CA LEU A 299 8.01 -5.42 -19.16
C LEU A 299 7.18 -4.91 -17.97
N THR A 300 5.84 -4.93 -18.08
CA THR A 300 4.94 -4.54 -16.99
C THR A 300 5.08 -5.46 -15.78
N THR A 301 5.07 -6.78 -15.99
CA THR A 301 5.29 -7.81 -14.96
C THR A 301 6.60 -7.59 -14.21
N ILE A 302 7.65 -7.30 -14.96
CA ILE A 302 9.00 -7.15 -14.42
C ILE A 302 9.10 -5.87 -13.59
N ILE A 303 8.67 -4.72 -14.14
CA ILE A 303 8.75 -3.44 -13.44
C ILE A 303 7.85 -3.42 -12.20
N ASN A 304 6.69 -4.06 -12.25
CA ASN A 304 5.68 -3.96 -11.19
C ASN A 304 5.83 -5.02 -10.09
N TYR A 305 6.42 -6.18 -10.38
CA TYR A 305 6.48 -7.31 -9.46
C TYR A 305 7.88 -7.90 -9.33
N LEU A 306 8.44 -8.45 -10.42
CA LEU A 306 9.63 -9.29 -10.34
C LEU A 306 10.90 -8.51 -9.96
N LEU A 307 11.15 -7.38 -10.61
CA LEU A 307 12.32 -6.56 -10.30
C LEU A 307 12.26 -6.03 -8.86
N PRO A 308 11.15 -5.45 -8.37
CA PRO A 308 11.01 -5.09 -6.95
C PRO A 308 11.28 -6.25 -5.97
N ILE A 309 10.81 -7.47 -6.27
CA ILE A 309 11.06 -8.66 -5.45
C ILE A 309 12.55 -9.01 -5.44
N VAL A 310 13.23 -9.03 -6.59
CA VAL A 310 14.67 -9.30 -6.65
C VAL A 310 15.48 -8.22 -5.94
N CYS A 311 15.13 -6.95 -6.17
CA CYS A 311 15.74 -5.80 -5.50
C CYS A 311 15.54 -5.83 -3.97
N SER A 312 14.50 -6.50 -3.46
CA SER A 312 14.27 -6.56 -2.02
C SER A 312 15.38 -7.30 -1.29
N PHE A 313 15.99 -8.33 -1.88
CA PHE A 313 17.14 -9.03 -1.28
C PHE A 313 18.32 -8.08 -1.03
N VAL A 314 18.59 -7.21 -2.01
CA VAL A 314 19.61 -6.17 -1.86
C VAL A 314 19.22 -5.17 -0.78
N ASN A 315 17.95 -4.73 -0.77
CA ASN A 315 17.46 -3.75 0.20
C ASN A 315 17.44 -4.31 1.64
N ASP A 316 17.12 -5.59 1.83
CA ASP A 316 17.12 -6.24 3.14
C ASP A 316 18.52 -6.21 3.77
N VAL A 317 19.58 -6.40 2.97
CA VAL A 317 20.97 -6.26 3.44
C VAL A 317 21.30 -4.80 3.76
N ILE A 318 20.86 -3.86 2.91
CA ILE A 318 21.08 -2.42 3.13
C ILE A 318 20.36 -1.92 4.38
N ASN A 319 19.16 -2.41 4.66
CA ASN A 319 18.37 -2.06 5.83
C ASN A 319 18.79 -2.84 7.09
N GLN A 320 19.76 -3.75 6.98
CA GLN A 320 20.23 -4.63 8.08
C GLN A 320 19.16 -5.62 8.57
N ASP A 321 18.15 -5.91 7.75
CA ASP A 321 17.16 -6.95 8.02
C ASP A 321 17.78 -8.36 7.93
N THR A 322 18.88 -8.49 7.18
CA THR A 322 19.67 -9.73 7.06
C THR A 322 21.17 -9.43 6.94
N GLN A 323 22.01 -10.35 7.43
CA GLN A 323 23.47 -10.29 7.25
C GLN A 323 23.98 -11.21 6.13
N ASP A 324 23.08 -12.02 5.55
CA ASP A 324 23.41 -12.92 4.45
C ASP A 324 23.87 -12.10 3.25
N ILE A 325 25.12 -12.30 2.83
CA ILE A 325 25.70 -11.67 1.65
C ILE A 325 25.04 -12.36 0.45
N ASN A 326 23.86 -11.88 0.05
CA ASN A 326 23.05 -12.32 -1.08
C ASN A 326 23.83 -13.16 -2.10
N ASP A 327 23.44 -14.42 -2.30
CA ASP A 327 24.09 -15.33 -3.24
C ASP A 327 24.14 -14.77 -4.67
N ASP A 328 25.10 -15.25 -5.46
CA ASP A 328 25.33 -14.77 -6.83
C ASP A 328 24.09 -14.91 -7.75
N ILE A 329 23.14 -15.79 -7.40
CA ILE A 329 21.86 -15.88 -8.11
C ILE A 329 21.03 -14.60 -8.04
N VAL A 330 21.07 -13.87 -6.91
CA VAL A 330 20.32 -12.59 -6.76
C VAL A 330 20.81 -11.58 -7.78
N PHE A 331 22.13 -11.40 -7.85
CA PHE A 331 22.78 -10.48 -8.80
C PHE A 331 22.57 -10.94 -10.23
N SER A 332 22.66 -12.25 -10.49
CA SER A 332 22.42 -12.79 -11.82
C SER A 332 20.98 -12.59 -12.30
N CYS A 333 19.99 -12.74 -11.42
CA CYS A 333 18.59 -12.39 -11.71
C CYS A 333 18.44 -10.90 -11.98
N LEU A 334 19.09 -10.04 -11.17
CA LEU A 334 19.08 -8.60 -11.36
C LEU A 334 19.63 -8.21 -12.75
N THR A 335 20.78 -8.76 -13.14
CA THR A 335 21.36 -8.55 -14.48
C THR A 335 20.38 -8.95 -15.57
N THR A 336 19.83 -10.16 -15.48
CA THR A 336 18.90 -10.71 -16.48
C THR A 336 17.65 -9.83 -16.64
N LEU A 337 17.04 -9.40 -15.52
CA LEU A 337 15.86 -8.52 -15.56
C LEU A 337 16.20 -7.10 -16.00
N CYS A 338 17.44 -6.63 -15.82
CA CYS A 338 17.88 -5.30 -16.24
C CYS A 338 18.15 -5.18 -17.75
N GLN A 339 18.51 -6.29 -18.42
CA GLN A 339 18.86 -6.33 -19.86
C GLN A 339 17.72 -5.95 -20.81
N ILE A 340 16.51 -5.85 -20.28
CA ILE A 340 15.28 -5.56 -21.02
C ILE A 340 14.61 -4.26 -20.56
N LEU A 341 15.19 -3.58 -19.55
CA LEU A 341 14.60 -2.36 -19.03
C LEU A 341 14.83 -1.21 -20.00
N PRO A 342 13.82 -0.35 -20.23
CA PRO A 342 14.05 0.89 -20.97
C PRO A 342 14.97 1.83 -20.17
N TRP A 343 15.69 2.70 -20.89
CA TRP A 343 16.70 3.62 -20.34
C TRP A 343 16.24 4.33 -19.06
N ILE A 344 15.04 4.90 -19.07
CA ILE A 344 14.50 5.66 -17.93
C ILE A 344 14.44 4.78 -16.66
N LYS A 345 14.03 3.52 -16.78
CA LYS A 345 13.89 2.61 -15.65
C LYS A 345 15.24 2.06 -15.20
N TYR A 346 16.07 1.66 -16.16
CA TYR A 346 17.44 1.24 -15.91
C TYR A 346 18.24 2.31 -15.16
N ASN A 347 18.23 3.55 -15.67
CA ASN A 347 18.97 4.66 -15.09
C ASN A 347 18.43 5.06 -13.70
N GLN A 348 17.10 5.03 -13.50
CA GLN A 348 16.51 5.24 -12.18
C GLN A 348 17.02 4.21 -11.15
N LEU A 349 17.08 2.94 -11.54
CA LEU A 349 17.57 1.86 -10.68
C LEU A 349 19.06 2.05 -10.37
N PHE A 350 19.89 2.25 -11.39
CA PHE A 350 21.32 2.48 -11.27
C PHE A 350 21.62 3.67 -10.34
N ILE A 351 21.03 4.84 -10.61
CA ILE A 351 21.23 6.05 -9.81
C ILE A 351 20.79 5.82 -8.36
N SER A 352 19.72 5.05 -8.12
CA SER A 352 19.24 4.83 -6.76
C SER A 352 20.26 4.08 -5.89
N TYR A 353 20.81 2.97 -6.37
CA TYR A 353 21.85 2.22 -5.66
C TYR A 353 23.20 2.94 -5.64
N PHE A 354 23.57 3.60 -6.73
CA PHE A 354 24.82 4.37 -6.78
C PHE A 354 24.83 5.52 -5.76
N ARG A 355 23.70 6.21 -5.60
CA ARG A 355 23.54 7.24 -4.56
C ARG A 355 23.65 6.65 -3.17
N GLN A 356 23.05 5.49 -2.91
CA GLN A 356 23.17 4.83 -1.61
C GLN A 356 24.64 4.50 -1.28
N LEU A 357 25.40 3.96 -2.24
CA LEU A 357 26.82 3.69 -2.06
C LEU A 357 27.65 4.96 -1.75
N LYS A 358 27.33 6.08 -2.42
CA LYS A 358 28.01 7.36 -2.22
C LYS A 358 27.52 8.17 -1.02
N THR A 359 26.42 7.77 -0.38
CA THR A 359 25.79 8.59 0.65
C THR A 359 26.66 8.64 1.91
N THR A 360 26.99 9.85 2.37
CA THR A 360 27.72 10.09 3.63
C THR A 360 26.81 10.15 4.86
N LYS A 361 25.49 10.16 4.65
CA LYS A 361 24.49 10.24 5.73
C LYS A 361 24.37 8.98 6.58
N GLN A 362 24.84 7.83 6.08
CA GLN A 362 24.76 6.55 6.77
C GLN A 362 26.10 5.84 6.65
N THR A 363 26.67 5.41 7.78
CA THR A 363 27.89 4.62 7.80
C THR A 363 27.56 3.18 7.39
N LEU A 364 27.91 2.82 6.16
CA LEU A 364 27.72 1.46 5.64
C LEU A 364 28.80 0.52 6.17
N ASN A 365 28.41 -0.65 6.68
CA ASN A 365 29.34 -1.71 7.05
C ASN A 365 29.92 -2.40 5.78
N LEU A 366 30.93 -3.26 5.96
CA LEU A 366 31.60 -3.94 4.84
C LEU A 366 30.64 -4.82 4.01
N ILE A 367 29.68 -5.48 4.67
CA ILE A 367 28.67 -6.34 4.02
C ILE A 367 27.79 -5.51 3.08
N GLN A 368 27.26 -4.38 3.57
CA GLN A 368 26.42 -3.46 2.79
C GLN A 368 27.18 -2.85 1.61
N LYS A 369 28.43 -2.42 1.82
CA LYS A 369 29.28 -1.90 0.74
C LYS A 369 29.52 -2.97 -0.33
N ARG A 370 29.87 -4.19 0.07
CA ARG A 370 30.07 -5.32 -0.86
C ARG A 370 28.80 -5.64 -1.64
N CYS A 371 27.65 -5.68 -0.96
CA CYS A 371 26.35 -5.93 -1.59
C CYS A 371 26.01 -4.83 -2.62
N LEU A 372 26.20 -3.56 -2.27
CA LEU A 372 25.97 -2.43 -3.18
C LEU A 372 26.91 -2.45 -4.39
N THR A 373 28.20 -2.72 -4.19
CA THR A 373 29.17 -2.83 -5.29
C THR A 373 28.80 -3.97 -6.24
N LYS A 374 28.44 -5.16 -5.72
CA LYS A 374 27.96 -6.28 -6.55
C LYS A 374 26.66 -5.93 -7.29
N THR A 375 25.74 -5.23 -6.63
CA THR A 375 24.48 -4.76 -7.24
C THR A 375 24.76 -3.82 -8.41
N ILE A 376 25.64 -2.84 -8.21
CA ILE A 376 25.99 -1.85 -9.24
C ILE A 376 26.70 -2.54 -10.40
N SER A 377 27.63 -3.46 -10.14
CA SER A 377 28.27 -4.30 -11.18
C SER A 377 27.21 -5.04 -11.99
N ALA A 378 26.30 -5.75 -11.32
CA ALA A 378 25.26 -6.53 -11.98
C ALA A 378 24.32 -5.67 -12.86
N ILE A 379 24.06 -4.42 -12.46
CA ILE A 379 23.31 -3.47 -13.29
C ILE A 379 24.15 -3.03 -14.50
N ILE A 380 25.42 -2.68 -14.30
CA ILE A 380 26.33 -2.27 -15.38
C ILE A 380 26.52 -3.40 -16.40
N ASP A 381 26.65 -4.64 -15.94
CA ASP A 381 26.77 -5.84 -16.79
C ASP A 381 25.52 -6.08 -17.65
N ALA A 382 24.39 -5.45 -17.31
CA ALA A 382 23.14 -5.47 -18.07
C ALA A 382 22.97 -4.29 -19.05
N PHE A 383 23.98 -3.42 -19.17
CA PHE A 383 23.93 -2.27 -20.08
C PHE A 383 23.86 -2.74 -21.54
N HIS A 384 22.80 -2.33 -22.24
CA HIS A 384 22.49 -2.75 -23.60
C HIS A 384 22.14 -1.57 -24.52
N PHE A 385 22.32 -0.34 -24.05
CA PHE A 385 21.95 0.86 -24.81
C PHE A 385 23.04 1.23 -25.80
N GLN A 386 22.63 1.59 -27.01
CA GLN A 386 23.54 2.13 -28.01
C GLN A 386 24.02 3.51 -27.55
N LEU A 387 25.33 3.70 -27.56
CA LEU A 387 25.95 5.01 -27.41
C LEU A 387 26.13 5.55 -28.82
N ASP A 388 25.38 6.58 -29.20
CA ASP A 388 25.56 7.25 -30.49
C ASP A 388 26.91 7.97 -30.50
N ASN A 389 27.97 7.25 -30.88
CA ASN A 389 29.28 7.82 -31.16
C ASN A 389 29.33 8.40 -32.58
N ASN A 390 28.37 9.26 -32.93
CA ASN A 390 28.42 10.03 -34.18
C ASN A 390 29.12 11.38 -33.95
N GLU A 391 30.33 11.35 -33.40
CA GLU A 391 31.33 12.33 -33.83
C GLU A 391 31.80 11.87 -35.21
N LYS A 392 31.13 12.44 -36.22
CA LYS A 392 31.62 12.41 -37.59
C LYS A 392 33.07 12.89 -37.54
N ASN A 393 34.00 11.99 -37.82
CA ASN A 393 35.24 12.36 -38.49
C ASN A 393 34.82 13.03 -39.80
N SER A 394 34.59 14.33 -39.77
CA SER A 394 34.69 15.19 -40.94
C SER A 394 36.17 15.36 -41.25
N GLU A 395 36.83 14.26 -41.57
CA GLU A 395 37.98 14.27 -42.46
C GLU A 395 37.40 14.32 -43.89
N SER A 396 37.18 15.55 -44.34
CA SER A 396 37.02 15.86 -45.75
C SER A 396 37.56 17.27 -45.98
N ASN A 397 38.88 17.39 -46.07
CA ASN A 397 39.58 17.87 -47.27
C ASN A 397 41.09 17.96 -47.01
#